data_AF-A0A348MZR2-F1
#
_entry.id   AF-A0A348MZR2-F1
#
_cell.length_a   1.000
_cell.length_b   1.000
_cell.length_c   1.000
_cell.angle_alpha   90.00
_cell.angle_beta   90.00
_cell.angle_gamma   90.00
#
_symmetry.space_group_name_H-M   'P 1'
#
loop_
_entity.id
_entity.type
_entity.pdbx_description
1 polymer ?
#
loop_
_entity_poly.entity_id
_entity_poly.type
_entity_poly.pdbx_seq_one_letter_code
_entity_poly.pdbx_strand_id
1 'polypeptide(L)'
;MAYDYDLIIIGAGAAGLSLLLALDDAGNKKTVKLVERNIGPQSDRIWSFWNNDSVPDYLKKIITRQWQTWAISAYKDSYSMTDQYHQYCSIRSESMMQLALERVQKNNYFNIEFDCDVIAVESGNNHALVTTKDRQLTAQWVVDTRPPRLKTQHNGLLQSFYGEEIITEGDVFDPSSVKLMQQLARSELGIEFIYILPFSKNHALIEFTCFSPTSVDRIILQARLSSIIHEIVGAKEYRVARTECAILPMYCIDENHNNKNKHLIYGGIAGGAMRASTGYSFLACQRWATQCASELESTGLLSAL
;
A
#
# COMPACT_ATOMS: atom_id res chain seq x y z
N MET A 1 1.78 -33.18 13.18
CA MET A 1 0.42 -32.94 12.63
C MET A 1 0.62 -32.39 11.24
N ALA A 2 -0.08 -32.90 10.22
CA ALA A 2 0.06 -32.40 8.86
C ALA A 2 -0.95 -31.27 8.67
N TYR A 3 -0.46 -30.06 8.41
CA TYR A 3 -1.21 -28.95 7.84
C TYR A 3 -0.79 -28.79 6.38
N ASP A 4 -1.62 -28.16 5.56
CA ASP A 4 -1.36 -28.01 4.11
C ASP A 4 -0.18 -27.07 3.85
N TYR A 5 -0.02 -26.03 4.69
CA TYR A 5 1.03 -25.02 4.55
C TYR A 5 1.60 -24.62 5.92
N ASP A 6 2.87 -24.23 5.96
CA ASP A 6 3.45 -23.59 7.14
C ASP A 6 2.87 -22.18 7.33
N LEU A 7 2.62 -21.46 6.23
CA LEU A 7 2.08 -20.10 6.27
C LEU A 7 1.09 -19.85 5.13
N ILE A 8 -0.08 -19.31 5.46
CA ILE A 8 -0.99 -18.69 4.49
C ILE A 8 -0.99 -17.17 4.69
N ILE A 9 -0.73 -16.42 3.61
CA ILE A 9 -0.83 -14.95 3.56
C ILE A 9 -2.12 -14.59 2.83
N ILE A 10 -2.99 -13.79 3.44
CA ILE A 10 -4.26 -13.37 2.84
C ILE A 10 -4.10 -11.93 2.31
N GLY A 11 -4.26 -11.78 1.00
CA GLY A 11 -4.18 -10.52 0.27
C GLY A 11 -2.81 -10.25 -0.37
N ALA A 12 -2.81 -9.93 -1.67
CA ALA A 12 -1.64 -9.54 -2.45
C ALA A 12 -1.47 -8.01 -2.51
N GLY A 13 -1.82 -7.30 -1.43
CA GLY A 13 -1.53 -5.87 -1.28
C GLY A 13 -0.08 -5.64 -0.86
N ALA A 14 0.25 -4.37 -0.57
CA ALA A 14 1.60 -3.96 -0.16
C ALA A 14 2.16 -4.85 0.97
N ALA A 15 1.39 -5.09 2.03
CA ALA A 15 1.84 -5.87 3.17
C ALA A 15 2.04 -7.36 2.86
N GLY A 16 1.11 -8.00 2.15
CA GLY A 16 1.22 -9.42 1.81
C GLY A 16 2.35 -9.72 0.83
N LEU A 17 2.51 -8.89 -0.20
CA LEU A 17 3.64 -9.00 -1.13
C LEU A 17 4.97 -8.69 -0.44
N SER A 18 5.02 -7.72 0.48
CA SER A 18 6.21 -7.46 1.30
C SER A 18 6.64 -8.69 2.08
N LEU A 19 5.70 -9.33 2.79
CA LEU A 19 6.02 -10.52 3.59
C LEU A 19 6.50 -11.68 2.71
N LEU A 20 5.82 -11.95 1.61
CA LEU A 20 6.22 -12.99 0.66
C LEU A 20 7.63 -12.76 0.10
N LEU A 21 7.93 -11.53 -0.35
CA LEU A 21 9.23 -11.17 -0.90
C LEU A 21 10.33 -11.22 0.16
N ALA A 22 10.06 -10.76 1.38
CA ALA A 22 11.04 -10.82 2.48
C ALA A 22 11.35 -12.27 2.89
N LEU A 23 10.35 -13.15 2.94
CA LEU A 23 10.55 -14.57 3.21
C LEU A 23 11.41 -15.25 2.13
N ASP A 24 11.17 -14.91 0.86
CA ASP A 24 11.95 -15.42 -0.26
C ASP A 24 13.39 -14.90 -0.23
N ASP A 25 13.57 -13.61 0.07
CA ASP A 25 14.89 -12.97 0.18
C ASP A 25 15.74 -13.56 1.32
N ALA A 26 15.08 -13.92 2.43
CA ALA A 26 15.70 -14.65 3.54
C ALA A 26 16.00 -16.13 3.22
N GLY A 27 15.62 -16.63 2.04
CA GLY A 27 15.85 -18.04 1.66
C GLY A 27 14.99 -19.03 2.44
N ASN A 28 13.83 -18.60 2.95
CA ASN A 28 12.96 -19.42 3.77
C ASN A 28 12.42 -20.63 2.96
N LYS A 29 12.45 -21.82 3.58
CA LYS A 29 12.06 -23.11 2.96
C LYS A 29 10.74 -23.67 3.49
N LYS A 30 9.97 -22.87 4.24
CA LYS A 30 8.63 -23.22 4.66
C LYS A 30 7.67 -23.11 3.50
N THR A 31 6.63 -23.94 3.51
CA THR A 31 5.57 -23.91 2.51
C THR A 31 4.68 -22.69 2.72
N VAL A 32 4.74 -21.72 1.79
CA VAL A 32 4.03 -20.44 1.88
C VAL A 32 3.01 -20.33 0.76
N LYS A 33 1.76 -20.00 1.10
CA LYS A 33 0.72 -19.73 0.12
C LYS A 33 0.13 -18.35 0.32
N LEU A 34 0.28 -17.49 -0.68
CA LEU A 34 -0.45 -16.23 -0.76
C LEU A 34 -1.76 -16.46 -1.51
N VAL A 35 -2.88 -16.01 -0.94
CA VAL A 35 -4.19 -16.05 -1.60
C VAL A 35 -4.71 -14.64 -1.86
N GLU A 36 -5.22 -14.40 -3.06
CA GLU A 36 -5.73 -13.12 -3.53
C GLU A 36 -7.12 -13.31 -4.15
N ARG A 37 -8.07 -12.42 -3.81
CA ARG A 37 -9.47 -12.53 -4.27
C ARG A 37 -9.62 -12.17 -5.74
N ASN A 38 -8.74 -11.32 -6.26
CA ASN A 38 -8.80 -10.90 -7.66
C ASN A 38 -8.33 -12.03 -8.57
N ILE A 39 -8.91 -12.10 -9.78
CA ILE A 39 -8.65 -13.16 -10.78
C ILE A 39 -7.19 -13.15 -11.30
N GLY A 40 -6.47 -12.04 -11.10
CA GLY A 40 -5.06 -11.94 -11.48
C GLY A 40 -4.40 -10.67 -10.94
N PRO A 41 -3.13 -10.43 -11.34
CA PRO A 41 -2.41 -9.20 -11.05
C PRO A 41 -3.21 -7.94 -11.39
N GLN A 42 -3.15 -6.93 -10.53
CA GLN A 42 -3.78 -5.64 -10.74
C GLN A 42 -2.71 -4.56 -10.96
N SER A 43 -3.03 -3.54 -11.76
CA SER A 43 -2.24 -2.31 -11.92
C SER A 43 -3.09 -1.13 -11.44
N ASP A 44 -3.31 -1.09 -10.13
CA ASP A 44 -4.30 -0.22 -9.50
C ASP A 44 -3.69 0.80 -8.54
N ARG A 45 -2.40 0.70 -8.20
CA ARG A 45 -1.79 1.49 -7.11
C ARG A 45 -0.37 1.93 -7.42
N ILE A 46 -0.03 3.09 -6.85
CA ILE A 46 1.35 3.53 -6.69
C ILE A 46 1.64 3.65 -5.21
N TRP A 47 2.71 3.00 -4.75
CA TRP A 47 3.18 3.10 -3.37
C TRP A 47 4.37 4.04 -3.31
N SER A 48 4.15 5.18 -2.67
CA SER A 48 5.16 6.22 -2.54
C SER A 48 5.72 6.28 -1.12
N PHE A 49 7.02 6.55 -1.01
CA PHE A 49 7.74 6.49 0.26
C PHE A 49 9.03 7.31 0.20
N TRP A 50 9.59 7.63 1.36
CA TRP A 50 10.92 8.24 1.47
C TRP A 50 11.99 7.16 1.49
N ASN A 51 12.92 7.19 0.54
CA ASN A 51 14.05 6.26 0.53
C ASN A 51 14.86 6.40 1.82
N ASN A 52 15.32 5.26 2.34
CA ASN A 52 16.23 5.16 3.47
C ASN A 52 16.86 3.76 3.50
N ASP A 53 17.72 3.51 4.48
CA ASP A 53 18.45 2.25 4.61
C ASP A 53 17.55 1.04 4.90
N SER A 54 16.30 1.24 5.31
CA SER A 54 15.35 0.14 5.57
C SER A 54 14.69 -0.41 4.30
N VAL A 55 14.89 0.21 3.14
CA VAL A 55 14.36 -0.28 1.87
C VAL A 55 15.22 -1.45 1.37
N PRO A 56 14.66 -2.67 1.21
CA PRO A 56 15.40 -3.81 0.68
C PRO A 56 15.94 -3.57 -0.73
N ASP A 57 17.12 -4.11 -1.03
CA ASP A 57 17.79 -3.89 -2.33
C ASP A 57 16.99 -4.42 -3.52
N TYR A 58 16.20 -5.48 -3.33
CA TYR A 58 15.32 -5.98 -4.38
C TYR A 58 14.17 -5.02 -4.71
N LEU A 59 13.71 -4.21 -3.74
CA LEU A 59 12.71 -3.16 -4.00
C LEU A 59 13.34 -1.94 -4.67
N LYS A 60 14.59 -1.60 -4.33
CA LYS A 60 15.32 -0.50 -4.99
C LYS A 60 15.40 -0.70 -6.51
N LYS A 61 15.50 -1.96 -6.97
CA LYS A 61 15.56 -2.33 -8.40
C LYS A 61 14.24 -2.12 -9.16
N ILE A 62 13.11 -2.01 -8.47
CA ILE A 62 11.78 -1.83 -9.07
C ILE A 62 11.17 -0.44 -8.79
N ILE A 63 11.97 0.50 -8.26
CA ILE A 63 11.55 1.89 -8.12
C ILE A 63 11.23 2.45 -9.51
N THR A 64 9.98 2.86 -9.68
CA THR A 64 9.47 3.43 -10.93
C THR A 64 10.00 4.84 -11.16
N ARG A 65 10.03 5.64 -10.10
CA ARG A 65 10.50 7.01 -10.14
C ARG A 65 11.02 7.43 -8.76
N GLN A 66 12.03 8.29 -8.78
CA GLN A 66 12.61 8.93 -7.62
C GLN A 66 12.76 10.43 -7.88
N TRP A 67 12.55 11.23 -6.84
CA TRP A 67 12.69 12.68 -6.88
C TRP A 67 13.51 13.15 -5.69
N GLN A 68 14.51 13.97 -5.95
CA GLN A 68 15.32 14.63 -4.91
C GLN A 68 14.65 15.88 -4.38
N THR A 69 13.78 16.49 -5.18
CA THR A 69 13.10 17.74 -4.86
C THR A 69 11.62 17.49 -4.62
N TRP A 70 11.08 18.10 -3.56
CA TRP A 70 9.65 18.12 -3.28
C TRP A 70 9.22 19.52 -2.88
N ALA A 71 7.94 19.81 -3.11
CA ALA A 71 7.36 21.07 -2.70
C ALA A 71 6.03 20.86 -1.95
N ILE A 72 5.76 21.83 -1.09
CA ILE A 72 4.47 22.06 -0.46
C ILE A 72 4.09 23.52 -0.69
N SER A 73 2.80 23.81 -0.78
CA SER A 73 2.32 25.19 -0.82
C SER A 73 1.06 25.30 0.01
N ALA A 74 0.90 26.44 0.68
CA ALA A 74 -0.25 26.74 1.50
C ALA A 74 -0.64 28.19 1.26
N TYR A 75 -1.90 28.42 0.92
CA TYR A 75 -2.40 29.75 0.56
C TYR A 75 -1.55 30.43 -0.54
N LYS A 76 -0.77 31.46 -0.20
CA LYS A 76 0.07 32.22 -1.12
C LYS A 76 1.55 31.83 -1.05
N ASP A 77 1.92 30.98 -0.11
CA ASP A 77 3.31 30.62 0.15
C ASP A 77 3.63 29.26 -0.48
N SER A 78 4.86 29.14 -0.99
CA SER A 78 5.38 27.91 -1.59
C SER A 78 6.77 27.62 -1.04
N TYR A 79 6.99 26.37 -0.68
CA TYR A 79 8.24 25.88 -0.09
C TYR A 79 8.76 24.72 -0.93
N SER A 80 10.03 24.81 -1.33
CA SER A 80 10.72 23.75 -2.06
C SER A 80 11.90 23.25 -1.23
N MET A 81 12.04 21.94 -1.15
CA MET A 81 13.08 21.26 -0.39
C MET A 81 13.79 20.26 -1.32
N THR A 82 15.07 19.99 -1.06
CA THR A 82 15.84 19.02 -1.84
C THR A 82 16.80 18.26 -0.93
N ASP A 83 16.84 16.95 -1.09
CA ASP A 83 17.75 16.06 -0.36
C ASP A 83 18.21 14.93 -1.30
N GLN A 84 19.53 14.68 -1.34
CA GLN A 84 20.12 13.66 -2.20
C GLN A 84 19.98 12.24 -1.63
N TYR A 85 19.85 12.11 -0.32
CA TYR A 85 19.78 10.84 0.40
C TYR A 85 18.32 10.42 0.65
N HIS A 86 17.49 11.34 1.14
CA HIS A 86 16.08 11.11 1.44
C HIS A 86 15.19 11.41 0.24
N GLN A 87 15.41 10.68 -0.84
CA GLN A 87 14.65 10.85 -2.07
C GLN A 87 13.22 10.35 -1.89
N TYR A 88 12.25 11.06 -2.45
CA TYR A 88 10.90 10.54 -2.55
C TYR A 88 10.84 9.53 -3.69
N CYS A 89 10.30 8.35 -3.43
CA CYS A 89 10.26 7.24 -4.37
C CYS A 89 8.83 6.76 -4.61
N SER A 90 8.61 6.08 -5.72
CA SER A 90 7.36 5.42 -6.04
C SER A 90 7.61 4.08 -6.72
N ILE A 91 6.87 3.06 -6.30
CA ILE A 91 6.82 1.72 -6.91
C ILE A 91 5.38 1.47 -7.35
N ARG A 92 5.19 1.01 -8.58
CA ARG A 92 3.87 0.58 -9.07
C ARG A 92 3.53 -0.82 -8.55
N SER A 93 2.26 -1.07 -8.24
CA SER A 93 1.84 -2.36 -7.70
C SER A 93 2.12 -3.52 -8.64
N GLU A 94 2.00 -3.30 -9.96
CA GLU A 94 2.33 -4.32 -10.96
C GLU A 94 3.81 -4.72 -10.95
N SER A 95 4.74 -3.80 -10.68
CA SER A 95 6.17 -4.10 -10.64
C SER A 95 6.52 -4.99 -9.45
N MET A 96 5.89 -4.73 -8.30
CA MET A 96 6.09 -5.56 -7.10
C MET A 96 5.42 -6.93 -7.24
N MET A 97 4.24 -6.99 -7.83
CA MET A 97 3.55 -8.25 -8.15
C MET A 97 4.36 -9.08 -9.15
N GLN A 98 4.88 -8.46 -10.22
CA GLN A 98 5.74 -9.14 -11.20
C GLN A 98 6.98 -9.72 -10.52
N LEU A 99 7.67 -8.93 -9.69
CA LEU A 99 8.83 -9.42 -8.93
C LEU A 99 8.48 -10.63 -8.05
N ALA A 100 7.32 -10.61 -7.38
CA ALA A 100 6.84 -11.72 -6.56
C ALA A 100 6.58 -12.98 -7.41
N LEU A 101 5.91 -12.84 -8.55
CA LEU A 101 5.66 -13.96 -9.48
C LEU A 101 6.96 -14.56 -10.01
N GLU A 102 7.93 -13.73 -10.40
CA GLU A 102 9.23 -14.19 -10.90
C GLU A 102 10.04 -14.96 -9.83
N ARG A 103 9.94 -14.55 -8.56
CA ARG A 103 10.59 -15.23 -7.42
C ARG A 103 9.91 -16.55 -7.10
N VAL A 104 8.57 -16.55 -7.03
CA VAL A 104 7.76 -17.75 -6.78
C VAL A 104 7.96 -18.81 -7.87
N GLN A 105 8.09 -18.41 -9.14
CA GLN A 105 8.39 -19.37 -10.24
C GLN A 105 9.73 -20.12 -10.06
N LYS A 106 10.67 -19.54 -9.30
CA LYS A 106 12.00 -20.13 -9.02
C LYS A 106 12.04 -20.81 -7.65
N ASN A 107 10.97 -20.74 -6.87
CA ASN A 107 10.90 -21.21 -5.49
C ASN A 107 9.81 -22.29 -5.34
N ASN A 108 10.22 -23.53 -5.12
CA ASN A 108 9.29 -24.67 -5.00
C ASN A 108 8.46 -24.68 -3.72
N TYR A 109 8.75 -23.81 -2.75
CA TYR A 109 8.04 -23.78 -1.48
C TYR A 109 6.88 -22.78 -1.49
N PHE A 110 6.91 -21.81 -2.40
CA PHE A 110 5.99 -20.67 -2.36
C PHE A 110 4.99 -20.77 -3.51
N ASN A 111 3.79 -20.25 -3.30
CA ASN A 111 2.78 -20.14 -4.36
C ASN A 111 1.89 -18.91 -4.15
N ILE A 112 1.42 -18.33 -5.26
CA ILE A 112 0.39 -17.28 -5.26
C ILE A 112 -0.84 -17.87 -5.97
N GLU A 113 -1.98 -17.83 -5.30
CA GLU A 113 -3.26 -18.23 -5.88
C GLU A 113 -4.20 -17.04 -5.99
N PHE A 114 -4.62 -16.75 -7.22
CA PHE A 114 -5.64 -15.77 -7.56
C PHE A 114 -7.03 -16.39 -7.57
N ASP A 115 -8.06 -15.55 -7.64
CA ASP A 115 -9.48 -15.94 -7.58
C ASP A 115 -9.83 -16.75 -6.32
N CYS A 116 -9.15 -16.47 -5.21
CA CYS A 116 -9.26 -17.21 -3.97
C CYS A 116 -9.70 -16.26 -2.84
N ASP A 117 -11.02 -16.15 -2.67
CA ASP A 117 -11.64 -15.28 -1.67
C ASP A 117 -11.80 -16.00 -0.32
N VAL A 118 -11.10 -15.50 0.70
CA VAL A 118 -11.18 -16.03 2.07
C VAL A 118 -12.37 -15.44 2.81
N ILE A 119 -13.30 -16.30 3.22
CA ILE A 119 -14.54 -15.95 3.90
C ILE A 119 -14.34 -15.90 5.42
N ALA A 120 -13.58 -16.86 5.96
CA ALA A 120 -13.37 -16.98 7.41
C ALA A 120 -11.98 -17.55 7.72
N VAL A 121 -11.45 -17.17 8.88
CA VAL A 121 -10.25 -17.73 9.48
C VAL A 121 -10.55 -18.09 10.93
N GLU A 122 -10.31 -19.34 11.29
CA GLU A 122 -10.49 -19.85 12.65
C GLU A 122 -9.13 -20.30 13.20
N SER A 123 -8.71 -19.72 14.32
CA SER A 123 -7.48 -20.17 15.00
C SER A 123 -7.81 -21.29 15.96
N GLY A 124 -7.34 -22.50 15.64
CA GLY A 124 -7.40 -23.64 16.54
C GLY A 124 -6.28 -23.61 17.59
N ASN A 125 -6.12 -24.73 18.30
CA ASN A 125 -5.08 -24.87 19.33
C ASN A 125 -3.66 -24.95 18.74
N ASN A 126 -3.50 -25.60 17.58
CA ASN A 126 -2.19 -25.94 16.99
C ASN A 126 -1.95 -25.42 15.57
N HIS A 127 -3.00 -24.94 14.90
CA HIS A 127 -2.98 -24.43 13.52
C HIS A 127 -4.22 -23.55 13.31
N ALA A 128 -4.27 -22.85 12.19
CA ALA A 128 -5.45 -22.11 11.74
C ALA A 128 -6.13 -22.79 10.54
N LEU A 129 -7.44 -22.65 10.46
CA LEU A 129 -8.30 -23.10 9.36
C LEU A 129 -8.74 -21.88 8.55
N VAL A 130 -8.43 -21.88 7.25
CA VAL A 130 -8.81 -20.85 6.29
C VAL A 130 -9.93 -21.41 5.43
N THR A 131 -11.11 -20.79 5.48
CA THR A 131 -12.27 -21.17 4.65
C THR A 131 -12.40 -20.22 3.47
N THR A 132 -12.35 -20.76 2.25
CA THR A 132 -12.63 -20.05 1.00
C THR A 132 -14.03 -20.42 0.48
N LYS A 133 -14.43 -19.86 -0.66
CA LYS A 133 -15.70 -20.25 -1.34
C LYS A 133 -15.74 -21.73 -1.72
N ASP A 134 -14.61 -22.29 -2.13
CA ASP A 134 -14.56 -23.61 -2.76
C ASP A 134 -13.99 -24.70 -1.87
N ARG A 135 -13.21 -24.34 -0.83
CA ARG A 135 -12.50 -25.31 0.00
C ARG A 135 -12.04 -24.74 1.33
N GLN A 136 -11.51 -25.62 2.16
CA GLN A 136 -10.79 -25.27 3.38
C GLN A 136 -9.30 -25.61 3.23
N LEU A 137 -8.45 -24.81 3.85
CA LEU A 137 -7.01 -24.99 3.92
C LEU A 137 -6.56 -24.87 5.38
N THR A 138 -5.57 -25.66 5.77
CA THR A 138 -4.95 -25.60 7.10
C THR A 138 -3.55 -25.02 7.01
N ALA A 139 -3.17 -24.19 7.98
CA ALA A 139 -1.81 -23.69 8.07
C ALA A 139 -1.33 -23.55 9.51
N GLN A 140 -0.02 -23.73 9.73
CA GLN A 140 0.57 -23.45 11.04
C GLN A 140 0.30 -21.99 11.42
N TRP A 141 0.55 -21.06 10.49
CA TRP A 141 0.28 -19.64 10.67
C TRP A 141 -0.58 -19.07 9.54
N VAL A 142 -1.41 -18.10 9.87
CA VAL A 142 -2.12 -17.25 8.92
C VAL A 142 -1.76 -15.81 9.18
N VAL A 143 -1.40 -15.08 8.12
CA VAL A 143 -1.19 -13.64 8.17
C VAL A 143 -2.25 -12.97 7.30
N ASP A 144 -3.18 -12.26 7.93
CA ASP A 144 -4.23 -11.52 7.24
C ASP A 144 -3.79 -10.07 7.01
N THR A 145 -3.57 -9.71 5.76
CA THR A 145 -3.11 -8.37 5.37
C THR A 145 -4.22 -7.51 4.75
N ARG A 146 -5.46 -7.99 4.79
CA ARG A 146 -6.62 -7.26 4.25
C ARG A 146 -6.81 -5.95 5.03
N PRO A 147 -7.24 -4.87 4.36
CA PRO A 147 -7.57 -3.64 5.06
C PRO A 147 -8.64 -3.88 6.15
N PRO A 148 -8.50 -3.28 7.34
CA PRO A 148 -9.50 -3.41 8.39
C PRO A 148 -10.77 -2.66 8.01
N ARG A 149 -11.89 -3.02 8.65
CA ARG A 149 -13.11 -2.20 8.56
C ARG A 149 -12.85 -0.86 9.27
N LEU A 150 -13.15 0.24 8.58
CA LEU A 150 -13.07 1.56 9.19
C LEU A 150 -14.15 1.68 10.26
N LYS A 151 -13.78 2.22 11.43
CA LYS A 151 -14.72 2.42 12.53
C LYS A 151 -15.55 3.65 12.24
N THR A 152 -16.85 3.62 12.55
CA THR A 152 -17.70 4.81 12.45
C THR A 152 -17.40 5.84 13.53
N GLN A 153 -16.87 5.39 14.68
CA GLN A 153 -16.39 6.23 15.77
C GLN A 153 -14.90 5.99 15.98
N HIS A 154 -14.09 7.04 15.81
CA HIS A 154 -12.65 7.02 16.03
C HIS A 154 -12.13 8.37 16.55
N ASN A 155 -10.98 8.36 17.21
CA ASN A 155 -10.33 9.55 17.77
C ASN A 155 -9.24 10.10 16.84
N GLY A 156 -9.55 10.29 15.57
CA GLY A 156 -8.59 10.77 14.57
C GLY A 156 -9.28 11.17 13.26
N LEU A 157 -8.56 11.13 12.14
CA LEU A 157 -9.08 11.53 10.83
C LEU A 157 -9.12 10.35 9.86
N LEU A 158 -9.78 10.57 8.74
CA LEU A 158 -9.75 9.75 7.54
C LEU A 158 -9.14 10.57 6.40
N GLN A 159 -8.17 9.98 5.71
CA GLN A 159 -7.65 10.50 4.46
C GLN A 159 -8.47 9.90 3.32
N SER A 160 -9.29 10.73 2.67
CA SER A 160 -10.03 10.34 1.47
C SER A 160 -9.35 10.97 0.26
N PHE A 161 -9.09 10.20 -0.80
CA PHE A 161 -8.51 10.74 -2.02
C PHE A 161 -9.06 10.09 -3.28
N TYR A 162 -9.00 10.84 -4.37
CA TYR A 162 -9.21 10.35 -5.72
C TYR A 162 -8.11 10.91 -6.61
N GLY A 163 -7.54 10.04 -7.45
CA GLY A 163 -6.38 10.31 -8.29
C GLY A 163 -6.59 9.90 -9.73
N GLU A 164 -6.01 10.67 -10.64
CA GLU A 164 -5.95 10.37 -12.07
C GLU A 164 -4.52 10.48 -12.58
N GLU A 165 -4.05 9.40 -13.18
CA GLU A 165 -2.81 9.38 -13.95
C GLU A 165 -3.14 9.82 -15.37
N ILE A 166 -2.67 11.01 -15.75
CA ILE A 166 -3.03 11.65 -17.01
C ILE A 166 -1.81 11.84 -17.92
N ILE A 167 -2.05 11.74 -19.22
CA ILE A 167 -1.08 12.05 -20.26
C ILE A 167 -1.61 13.21 -21.09
N THR A 168 -0.87 14.33 -21.10
CA THR A 168 -1.25 15.59 -21.73
C THR A 168 -0.65 15.73 -23.12
N GLU A 169 -1.33 16.50 -23.97
CA GLU A 169 -0.74 16.99 -25.21
C GLU A 169 0.25 18.12 -24.92
N GLY A 170 1.54 17.80 -25.00
CA GLY A 170 2.64 18.72 -24.72
C GLY A 170 3.03 18.83 -23.24
N ASP A 171 4.07 19.62 -22.99
CA ASP A 171 4.69 19.76 -21.68
C ASP A 171 3.82 20.62 -20.74
N VAL A 172 3.48 20.07 -19.58
CA VAL A 172 2.69 20.70 -18.50
C VAL A 172 3.41 20.59 -17.14
N PHE A 173 4.13 19.50 -16.91
CA PHE A 173 4.71 19.16 -15.62
C PHE A 173 6.23 19.40 -15.57
N ASP A 174 6.73 19.67 -14.36
CA ASP A 174 8.15 19.61 -14.04
C ASP A 174 8.49 18.23 -13.44
N PRO A 175 9.14 17.32 -14.18
CA PRO A 175 9.44 15.97 -13.69
C PRO A 175 10.58 15.92 -12.65
N SER A 176 11.20 17.05 -12.31
CA SER A 176 12.25 17.11 -11.30
C SER A 176 11.72 17.24 -9.87
N SER A 177 10.48 17.70 -9.69
CA SER A 177 9.91 18.02 -8.37
C SER A 177 8.51 17.41 -8.17
N VAL A 178 8.34 16.62 -7.11
CA VAL A 178 6.99 16.21 -6.65
C VAL A 178 6.30 17.33 -5.89
N LYS A 179 4.97 17.38 -5.96
CA LYS A 179 4.16 18.28 -5.13
C LYS A 179 3.39 17.44 -4.11
N LEU A 180 3.83 17.46 -2.85
CA LEU A 180 3.28 16.57 -1.82
C LEU A 180 1.99 17.09 -1.20
N MET A 181 1.91 18.41 -1.03
CA MET A 181 0.76 19.12 -0.47
C MET A 181 0.65 20.48 -1.15
N GLN A 182 0.25 20.47 -2.42
CA GLN A 182 0.05 21.69 -3.21
C GLN A 182 -1.31 22.32 -2.87
N GLN A 183 -1.35 23.65 -2.73
CA GLN A 183 -2.55 24.40 -2.36
C GLN A 183 -3.21 23.90 -1.06
N LEU A 184 -2.40 23.54 -0.06
CA LEU A 184 -2.88 23.12 1.25
C LEU A 184 -3.77 24.20 1.86
N ALA A 185 -5.02 23.83 2.15
CA ALA A 185 -6.04 24.75 2.64
C ALA A 185 -7.05 24.04 3.56
N ARG A 186 -7.87 24.85 4.23
CA ARG A 186 -9.05 24.39 4.94
C ARG A 186 -10.29 24.64 4.08
N SER A 187 -11.16 23.63 3.98
CA SER A 187 -12.46 23.69 3.31
C SER A 187 -13.56 23.11 4.20
N GLU A 188 -14.78 22.98 3.65
CA GLU A 188 -15.88 22.26 4.27
C GLU A 188 -15.62 20.75 4.42
N LEU A 189 -14.70 20.19 3.64
CA LEU A 189 -14.31 18.78 3.75
C LEU A 189 -13.31 18.55 4.88
N GLY A 190 -12.62 19.58 5.34
CA GLY A 190 -11.57 19.49 6.35
C GLY A 190 -10.27 20.15 5.89
N ILE A 191 -9.16 19.44 5.98
CA ILE A 191 -7.87 19.87 5.40
C ILE A 191 -7.78 19.25 4.02
N GLU A 192 -7.56 20.03 2.98
CA GLU A 192 -7.43 19.53 1.61
C GLU A 192 -6.16 20.03 0.93
N PHE A 193 -5.67 19.24 -0.02
CA PHE A 193 -4.49 19.55 -0.82
C PHE A 193 -4.44 18.69 -2.09
N ILE A 194 -3.56 19.08 -2.99
CA ILE A 194 -3.30 18.39 -4.25
C ILE A 194 -1.96 17.66 -4.12
N TYR A 195 -1.94 16.39 -4.51
CA TYR A 195 -0.74 15.57 -4.59
C TYR A 195 -0.41 15.33 -6.07
N ILE A 196 0.83 15.61 -6.49
CA ILE A 196 1.25 15.51 -7.89
C ILE A 196 2.57 14.74 -8.00
N LEU A 197 2.54 13.63 -8.73
CA LEU A 197 3.72 12.83 -9.09
C LEU A 197 3.98 12.93 -10.59
N PRO A 198 4.92 13.80 -11.02
CA PRO A 198 5.26 13.93 -12.42
C PRO A 198 6.29 12.86 -12.84
N PHE A 199 5.89 11.97 -13.74
CA PHE A 199 6.74 10.92 -14.31
C PHE A 199 7.54 11.41 -15.51
N SER A 200 6.96 12.31 -16.30
CA SER A 200 7.61 13.04 -17.39
C SER A 200 7.04 14.47 -17.46
N LYS A 201 7.43 15.24 -18.48
CA LYS A 201 6.87 16.59 -18.70
C LYS A 201 5.40 16.59 -19.11
N ASN A 202 4.87 15.46 -19.58
CA ASN A 202 3.50 15.33 -20.07
C ASN A 202 2.75 14.15 -19.46
N HIS A 203 3.26 13.58 -18.37
CA HIS A 203 2.68 12.41 -17.71
C HIS A 203 2.81 12.56 -16.20
N ALA A 204 1.69 12.58 -15.49
CA ALA A 204 1.66 12.70 -14.04
C ALA A 204 0.45 12.00 -13.42
N LEU A 205 0.58 11.54 -12.18
CA LEU A 205 -0.55 11.31 -11.28
C LEU A 205 -0.89 12.62 -10.58
N ILE A 206 -2.17 12.98 -10.59
CA ILE A 206 -2.72 14.12 -9.85
C ILE A 206 -3.83 13.59 -8.95
N GLU A 207 -3.75 13.86 -7.65
CA GLU A 207 -4.75 13.44 -6.68
C GLU A 207 -5.27 14.62 -5.86
N PHE A 208 -6.59 14.64 -5.69
CA PHE A 208 -7.23 15.48 -4.69
C PHE A 208 -7.34 14.67 -3.40
N THR A 209 -6.79 15.20 -2.32
CA THR A 209 -6.78 14.54 -1.01
C THR A 209 -7.37 15.45 0.05
N CYS A 210 -8.17 14.87 0.95
CA CYS A 210 -8.64 15.57 2.13
C CYS A 210 -8.55 14.72 3.41
N PHE A 211 -8.21 15.37 4.52
CA PHE A 211 -8.27 14.81 5.87
C PHE A 211 -9.50 15.34 6.60
N SER A 212 -10.34 14.42 7.06
CA SER A 212 -11.68 14.72 7.55
C SER A 212 -12.10 13.75 8.67
N PRO A 213 -12.99 14.12 9.60
CA PRO A 213 -13.50 13.18 10.60
C PRO A 213 -14.36 12.06 10.02
N THR A 214 -14.88 12.21 8.80
CA THR A 214 -15.80 11.26 8.16
C THR A 214 -15.39 11.05 6.71
N SER A 215 -15.57 9.84 6.17
CA SER A 215 -15.27 9.56 4.76
C SER A 215 -15.98 10.53 3.82
N VAL A 216 -15.27 10.99 2.79
CA VAL A 216 -15.83 11.84 1.73
C VAL A 216 -16.22 10.98 0.53
N ASP A 217 -17.38 11.24 -0.05
CA ASP A 217 -17.90 10.48 -1.20
C ASP A 217 -17.00 10.67 -2.43
N ARG A 218 -16.77 9.59 -3.18
CA ARG A 218 -15.96 9.57 -4.40
C ARG A 218 -16.41 10.63 -5.42
N ILE A 219 -17.71 10.86 -5.58
CA ILE A 219 -18.24 11.82 -6.56
C ILE A 219 -17.78 13.25 -6.23
N ILE A 220 -17.71 13.60 -4.94
CA ILE A 220 -17.23 14.90 -4.47
C ILE A 220 -15.73 15.04 -4.78
N LEU A 221 -14.94 14.00 -4.47
CA LEU A 221 -13.50 13.97 -4.73
C LEU A 221 -13.20 14.10 -6.23
N GLN A 222 -13.96 13.40 -7.07
CA GLN A 222 -13.86 13.46 -8.53
C GLN A 222 -14.16 14.86 -9.07
N ALA A 223 -15.23 15.51 -8.58
CA ALA A 223 -15.58 16.86 -9.00
C ALA A 223 -14.50 17.88 -8.61
N ARG A 224 -13.92 17.75 -7.41
CA ARG A 224 -12.78 18.58 -6.98
C ARG A 224 -11.57 18.37 -7.88
N LEU A 225 -11.17 17.12 -8.12
CA LEU A 225 -10.01 16.80 -8.96
C LEU A 225 -10.21 17.29 -10.41
N SER A 226 -11.39 17.15 -10.99
CA SER A 226 -11.66 17.58 -12.37
C SER A 226 -11.40 19.09 -12.56
N SER A 227 -11.85 19.91 -11.60
CA SER A 227 -11.55 21.36 -11.59
C SER A 227 -10.06 21.65 -11.49
N ILE A 228 -9.34 20.90 -10.64
CA ILE A 228 -7.89 21.03 -10.44
C ILE A 228 -7.12 20.65 -11.71
N ILE A 229 -7.49 19.55 -12.36
CA ILE A 229 -6.86 19.12 -13.61
C ILE A 229 -7.09 20.18 -14.69
N HIS A 230 -8.29 20.76 -14.78
CA HIS A 230 -8.57 21.84 -15.72
C HIS A 230 -7.69 23.08 -15.46
N GLU A 231 -7.49 23.47 -14.20
CA GLU A 231 -6.58 24.57 -13.81
C GLU A 231 -5.12 24.27 -14.23
N ILE A 232 -4.64 23.05 -13.99
CA ILE A 232 -3.25 22.65 -14.27
C ILE A 232 -2.98 22.50 -15.77
N VAL A 233 -3.88 21.84 -16.49
CA VAL A 233 -3.70 21.51 -17.91
C VAL A 233 -4.09 22.67 -18.82
N GLY A 234 -5.02 23.52 -18.38
CA GLY A 234 -5.55 24.65 -19.14
C GLY A 234 -6.36 24.18 -20.36
N ALA A 235 -6.08 24.74 -21.53
CA ALA A 235 -6.78 24.44 -22.78
C ALA A 235 -6.23 23.21 -23.55
N LYS A 236 -5.19 22.54 -23.03
CA LYS A 236 -4.59 21.37 -23.68
C LYS A 236 -5.48 20.13 -23.49
N GLU A 237 -5.46 19.22 -24.47
CA GLU A 237 -6.10 17.92 -24.31
C GLU A 237 -5.26 16.99 -23.43
N TYR A 238 -5.93 16.04 -22.79
CA TYR A 238 -5.28 14.98 -22.03
C TYR A 238 -6.13 13.71 -22.06
N ARG A 239 -5.50 12.56 -21.80
CA ARG A 239 -6.18 11.28 -21.57
C ARG A 239 -5.89 10.77 -20.17
N VAL A 240 -6.89 10.16 -19.55
CA VAL A 240 -6.74 9.43 -18.29
C VAL A 240 -6.22 8.02 -18.60
N ALA A 241 -5.03 7.69 -18.10
CA ALA A 241 -4.41 6.37 -18.25
C ALA A 241 -4.84 5.41 -17.13
N ARG A 242 -5.02 5.92 -15.92
CA ARG A 242 -5.43 5.15 -14.73
C ARG A 242 -6.13 6.06 -13.74
N THR A 243 -6.99 5.49 -12.90
CA THR A 243 -7.62 6.17 -11.77
C THR A 243 -7.36 5.40 -10.48
N GLU A 244 -7.23 6.09 -9.36
CA GLU A 244 -7.18 5.45 -8.04
C GLU A 244 -7.99 6.21 -7.00
N CYS A 245 -8.40 5.50 -5.95
CA CYS A 245 -9.22 6.04 -4.88
C CYS A 245 -9.08 5.16 -3.64
N ALA A 246 -8.93 5.78 -2.48
CA ALA A 246 -9.03 5.07 -1.22
C ALA A 246 -9.45 5.99 -0.07
N ILE A 247 -9.84 5.34 1.03
CA ILE A 247 -10.03 5.98 2.33
C ILE A 247 -9.07 5.29 3.29
N LEU A 248 -8.14 6.05 3.86
CA LEU A 248 -7.11 5.55 4.76
C LEU A 248 -7.36 6.06 6.19
N PRO A 249 -7.26 5.21 7.21
CA PRO A 249 -7.40 5.64 8.60
C PRO A 249 -6.15 6.40 9.06
N MET A 250 -6.35 7.61 9.59
CA MET A 250 -5.31 8.42 10.24
C MET A 250 -5.48 8.38 11.78
N TYR A 251 -5.60 7.16 12.30
CA TYR A 251 -5.69 6.85 13.73
C TYR A 251 -5.12 5.46 14.00
N CYS A 252 -4.79 5.16 15.26
CA CYS A 252 -4.23 3.86 15.62
C CYS A 252 -5.25 2.73 15.41
N ILE A 253 -4.86 1.74 14.61
CA ILE A 253 -5.54 0.46 14.45
C ILE A 253 -4.52 -0.61 14.75
N ASP A 254 -4.85 -1.54 15.63
CA ASP A 254 -4.09 -2.76 15.82
C ASP A 254 -5.04 -3.86 16.27
N GLU A 255 -5.34 -4.78 15.35
CA GLU A 255 -6.17 -5.95 15.59
C GLU A 255 -5.43 -7.05 16.36
N ASN A 256 -4.10 -6.90 16.59
CA ASN A 256 -3.31 -7.84 17.36
C ASN A 256 -3.38 -7.61 18.89
N HIS A 257 -3.66 -6.38 19.35
CA HIS A 257 -3.62 -5.99 20.78
C HIS A 257 -4.51 -6.84 21.71
N ASN A 258 -5.59 -7.44 21.21
CA ASN A 258 -6.46 -8.34 21.98
C ASN A 258 -6.63 -9.71 21.31
N ASN A 259 -5.71 -10.06 20.42
CA ASN A 259 -5.83 -11.24 19.60
C ASN A 259 -5.55 -12.49 20.43
N LYS A 260 -6.61 -13.21 20.80
CA LYS A 260 -6.51 -14.52 21.45
C LYS A 260 -6.15 -15.64 20.47
N ASN A 261 -6.12 -15.34 19.17
CA ASN A 261 -5.82 -16.31 18.11
C ASN A 261 -4.30 -16.53 18.05
N LYS A 262 -3.87 -17.72 18.50
CA LYS A 262 -2.45 -18.06 18.58
C LYS A 262 -1.77 -18.29 17.25
N HIS A 263 -2.53 -18.47 16.16
CA HIS A 263 -2.04 -18.84 14.82
C HIS A 263 -2.51 -17.88 13.72
N LEU A 264 -3.09 -16.73 14.09
CA LEU A 264 -3.52 -15.68 13.16
C LEU A 264 -2.90 -14.36 13.58
N ILE A 265 -2.23 -13.69 12.65
CA ILE A 265 -1.63 -12.36 12.84
C ILE A 265 -2.20 -11.41 11.79
N TYR A 266 -2.46 -10.17 12.17
CA TYR A 266 -2.84 -9.13 11.24
C TYR A 266 -1.61 -8.33 10.81
N GLY A 267 -1.47 -8.13 9.49
CA GLY A 267 -0.42 -7.32 8.88
C GLY A 267 -0.97 -6.05 8.23
N GLY A 268 -0.06 -5.17 7.79
CA GLY A 268 -0.45 -3.93 7.11
C GLY A 268 -1.25 -2.99 8.02
N ILE A 269 -2.30 -2.36 7.49
CA ILE A 269 -3.11 -1.39 8.26
C ILE A 269 -3.77 -2.05 9.47
N ALA A 270 -4.28 -3.27 9.32
CA ALA A 270 -4.93 -4.01 10.41
C ALA A 270 -3.93 -4.38 11.52
N GLY A 271 -2.66 -4.57 11.17
CA GLY A 271 -1.59 -4.80 12.13
C GLY A 271 -0.92 -3.53 12.67
N GLY A 272 -1.39 -2.32 12.33
CA GLY A 272 -0.79 -1.09 12.86
C GLY A 272 0.37 -0.50 12.08
N ALA A 273 0.59 -0.92 10.83
CA ALA A 273 1.61 -0.31 9.96
C ALA A 273 1.32 1.15 9.58
N MET A 274 0.10 1.64 9.80
CA MET A 274 -0.34 2.96 9.35
C MET A 274 0.15 4.08 10.27
N ARG A 275 0.95 5.02 9.76
CA ARG A 275 1.34 6.22 10.49
C ARG A 275 0.19 7.22 10.54
N ALA A 276 -0.44 7.35 11.70
CA ALA A 276 -1.61 8.21 11.91
C ALA A 276 -1.39 9.68 11.47
N SER A 277 -0.17 10.22 11.56
CA SER A 277 0.09 11.61 11.21
C SER A 277 0.21 11.89 9.70
N THR A 278 0.44 10.88 8.86
CA THR A 278 0.71 11.09 7.42
C THR A 278 0.00 10.12 6.47
N GLY A 279 -0.64 9.07 6.98
CA GLY A 279 -1.24 8.03 6.12
C GLY A 279 -0.20 7.10 5.44
N TYR A 280 1.08 7.18 5.82
CA TYR A 280 2.13 6.33 5.23
C TYR A 280 2.20 4.98 5.94
N SER A 281 2.25 3.90 5.17
CA SER A 281 2.38 2.53 5.69
C SER A 281 3.44 1.68 4.97
N PHE A 282 3.82 2.00 3.73
CA PHE A 282 4.65 1.13 2.90
C PHE A 282 5.97 0.69 3.56
N LEU A 283 6.74 1.62 4.12
CA LEU A 283 8.01 1.27 4.79
C LEU A 283 7.81 0.55 6.13
N ALA A 284 6.70 0.80 6.82
CA ALA A 284 6.37 0.03 8.02
C ALA A 284 6.08 -1.43 7.64
N CYS A 285 5.35 -1.66 6.55
CA CYS A 285 5.17 -3.00 5.99
C CYS A 285 6.49 -3.67 5.60
N GLN A 286 7.45 -2.94 5.00
CA GLN A 286 8.77 -3.52 4.67
C GLN A 286 9.55 -3.94 5.91
N ARG A 287 9.65 -3.07 6.92
CA ARG A 287 10.37 -3.39 8.16
C ARG A 287 9.75 -4.59 8.87
N TRP A 288 8.43 -4.61 8.99
CA TRP A 288 7.71 -5.73 9.57
C TRP A 288 7.89 -7.03 8.80
N ALA A 289 7.80 -6.99 7.47
CA ALA A 289 8.00 -8.17 6.64
C ALA A 289 9.40 -8.77 6.83
N THR A 290 10.44 -7.94 6.84
CA THR A 290 11.82 -8.37 7.11
C THR A 290 11.96 -8.98 8.51
N GLN A 291 11.34 -8.37 9.52
CA GLN A 291 11.33 -8.90 10.89
C GLN A 291 10.64 -10.28 10.96
N CYS A 292 9.43 -10.39 10.41
CA CYS A 292 8.67 -11.64 10.35
C CYS A 292 9.44 -12.75 9.63
N ALA A 293 10.12 -12.42 8.53
CA ALA A 293 10.93 -13.39 7.80
C ALA A 293 12.07 -13.95 8.68
N SER A 294 12.77 -13.07 9.40
CA SER A 294 13.84 -13.45 10.32
C SER A 294 13.35 -14.28 11.51
N GLU A 295 12.20 -13.92 12.10
CA GLU A 295 11.60 -14.65 13.21
C GLU A 295 11.15 -16.06 12.80
N LEU A 296 10.51 -16.17 11.64
CA LEU A 296 10.03 -17.45 11.13
C LEU A 296 11.18 -18.40 10.78
N GLU A 297 12.31 -17.85 10.29
CA GLU A 297 13.53 -18.63 10.03
C GLU A 297 14.21 -19.09 11.33
N SER A 298 14.35 -18.20 12.31
CA SER A 298 15.11 -18.46 13.54
C SER A 298 14.35 -19.26 14.59
N THR A 299 13.04 -19.02 14.74
CA THR A 299 12.22 -19.60 15.82
C THR A 299 11.10 -20.52 15.32
N GLY A 300 10.73 -20.41 14.04
CA GLY A 300 9.52 -21.05 13.50
C GLY A 300 8.21 -20.42 13.99
N LEU A 301 8.28 -19.29 14.69
CA LEU A 301 7.14 -18.51 15.18
C LEU A 301 7.11 -17.15 14.47
N LEU A 302 5.93 -16.54 14.43
CA LEU A 302 5.74 -15.17 13.95
C LEU A 302 5.29 -14.29 15.12
N SER A 303 5.79 -13.06 15.19
CA SER A 303 5.28 -12.03 16.09
C SER A 303 4.40 -11.02 15.35
N ALA A 304 3.54 -10.34 16.12
CA ALA A 304 2.78 -9.20 15.63
C ALA A 304 3.68 -7.96 15.46
N LEU A 305 3.19 -6.99 14.68
CA LEU A 305 3.77 -5.67 14.43
C LEU A 305 4.08 -4.88 15.72
#